data_AF-A0A1I2YQM6-F1
#
_entry.id   AF-A0A1I2YQM6-F1
#
_cell.length_a   1.000
_cell.length_b   1.000
_cell.length_c   1.000
_cell.angle_alpha   90.00
_cell.angle_beta   90.00
_cell.angle_gamma   90.00
#
_symmetry.space_group_name_H-M   'P 1'
#
loop_
_entity.id
_entity.type
_entity.pdbx_description
1 polymer ?
#
loop_
_entity_poly.entity_id
_entity_poly.type
_entity_poly.pdbx_seq_one_letter_code
_entity_poly.pdbx_strand_id
1 'polypeptide(L)'
;MVGGINEAGLAVGGGNYSPGGASWHAVLWDGTRLPDLNSLLDASVANAGWVLTGANGINDKGWIVGNAYNSISHVEHAFLMTPVPEPETYALLLPG
;
A
#
# COMPACT_ATOMS: atom_id res chain seq x y z
N MET A 1 5.28 10.10 8.80
CA MET A 1 6.42 9.33 9.34
C MET A 1 6.99 8.43 8.25
N VAL A 2 8.30 8.18 8.23
CA VAL A 2 8.94 7.23 7.30
C VAL A 2 9.02 5.87 7.99
N GLY A 3 8.53 4.82 7.32
CA GLY A 3 8.54 3.44 7.80
C GLY A 3 9.67 2.59 7.21
N GLY A 4 10.13 2.88 5.99
CA GLY A 4 11.26 2.17 5.37
C GLY A 4 11.60 2.68 3.98
N ILE A 5 12.71 2.20 3.43
CA ILE A 5 13.16 2.45 2.04
C ILE A 5 13.80 1.18 1.49
N ASN A 6 13.66 0.91 0.19
CA ASN A 6 14.32 -0.21 -0.48
C ASN A 6 15.47 0.26 -1.41
N GLU A 7 16.24 -0.68 -1.97
CA GLU A 7 17.39 -0.39 -2.85
C GLU A 7 17.02 0.34 -4.14
N ALA A 8 15.74 0.29 -4.56
CA ALA A 8 15.24 1.06 -5.71
C ALA A 8 14.94 2.54 -5.36
N GLY A 9 15.16 2.95 -4.11
CA GLY A 9 14.87 4.29 -3.61
C GLY A 9 13.39 4.53 -3.28
N LEU A 10 12.57 3.47 -3.29
CA LEU A 10 11.15 3.58 -2.91
C LEU A 10 11.03 3.63 -1.39
N ALA A 11 10.45 4.70 -0.87
CA ALA A 11 10.22 4.87 0.57
C ALA A 11 8.74 4.70 0.92
N VAL A 12 8.45 4.12 2.08
CA VAL A 12 7.08 3.97 2.59
C VAL A 12 6.91 4.67 3.93
N GLY A 13 5.66 4.94 4.30
CA GLY A 13 5.37 5.55 5.59
C GLY A 13 3.89 5.77 5.85
N GLY A 14 3.62 6.70 6.76
CA GLY A 14 2.27 7.21 7.04
C GLY A 14 2.23 8.73 6.87
N GLY A 15 1.17 9.24 6.25
CA GLY A 15 0.96 10.67 6.02
C GLY A 15 -0.47 11.09 6.34
N ASN A 16 -0.67 12.37 6.66
CA ASN A 16 -2.01 12.95 6.73
C ASN A 16 -2.57 13.00 5.31
N TYR A 17 -3.65 12.26 5.06
CA TYR A 17 -4.40 12.31 3.82
C TYR A 17 -5.77 12.93 4.10
N SER A 18 -6.17 13.93 3.31
CA SER A 18 -7.48 14.57 3.51
C SER A 18 -8.02 15.31 2.31
N PRO A 19 -9.27 14.99 1.95
CA PRO A 19 -10.30 16.01 1.77
C PRO A 19 -11.42 15.77 2.79
N GLY A 20 -11.30 16.32 4.02
CA GLY A 20 -12.41 16.39 5.01
C GLY A 20 -12.09 16.10 6.49
N GLY A 21 -10.87 15.66 6.83
CA GLY A 21 -10.39 15.39 8.19
C GLY A 21 -9.01 14.69 8.23
N ALA A 22 -8.32 14.66 9.37
CA ALA A 22 -7.01 14.02 9.50
C ALA A 22 -7.15 12.49 9.54
N SER A 23 -7.14 11.83 8.37
CA SER A 23 -6.99 10.38 8.27
C SER A 23 -5.53 10.06 7.93
N TRP A 24 -4.89 9.24 8.77
CA TRP A 24 -3.54 8.76 8.50
C TRP A 24 -3.61 7.61 7.50
N HIS A 25 -2.98 7.76 6.34
CA HIS A 25 -2.96 6.75 5.29
C HIS A 25 -1.54 6.24 5.06
N ALA A 26 -1.43 4.97 4.69
CA ALA A 26 -0.19 4.36 4.23
C ALA A 26 0.19 4.93 2.85
N VAL A 27 1.44 5.35 2.69
CA VAL A 27 1.92 6.01 1.48
C VAL A 27 3.20 5.36 0.97
N LEU A 28 3.40 5.44 -0.34
CA LEU A 28 4.64 5.08 -1.04
C LEU A 28 5.18 6.34 -1.72
N TRP A 29 6.48 6.56 -1.68
CA TRP A 29 7.18 7.66 -2.33
C TRP A 29 8.24 7.12 -3.28
N ASP A 30 8.18 7.56 -4.54
CA ASP A 30 9.09 7.11 -5.61
C ASP A 30 10.24 8.10 -5.90
N GLY A 31 10.41 9.11 -5.05
CA GLY A 31 11.32 10.23 -5.28
C GLY A 31 10.62 11.47 -5.87
N THR A 32 9.47 11.30 -6.52
CA THR A 32 8.75 12.36 -7.25
C THR A 32 7.26 12.45 -6.89
N ARG A 33 6.61 11.32 -6.65
CA ARG A 33 5.18 11.18 -6.37
C ARG A 33 5.01 10.49 -5.02
N LEU A 34 3.86 10.75 -4.39
CA LEU A 34 3.49 10.17 -3.11
C LEU A 34 2.10 9.51 -3.21
N PRO A 35 1.96 8.42 -3.98
CA PRO A 35 0.69 7.69 -4.05
C PRO A 35 0.22 7.19 -2.68
N ASP A 36 -1.09 7.37 -2.43
CA ASP A 36 -1.80 6.71 -1.35
C ASP A 36 -1.96 5.22 -1.68
N LEU A 37 -1.44 4.34 -0.83
CA LEU A 37 -1.50 2.89 -1.05
C LEU A 37 -2.93 2.36 -1.04
N ASN A 38 -3.88 3.08 -0.42
CA ASN A 38 -5.29 2.71 -0.46
C ASN A 38 -5.89 2.80 -1.86
N SER A 39 -5.32 3.61 -2.75
CA SER A 39 -5.75 3.69 -4.16
C SER A 39 -5.40 2.45 -4.98
N LEU A 40 -4.53 1.58 -4.44
CA LEU A 40 -4.08 0.34 -5.06
C LEU A 40 -4.79 -0.90 -4.50
N LEU A 41 -5.71 -0.72 -3.54
CA LEU A 41 -6.45 -1.84 -2.96
C LEU A 41 -7.46 -2.41 -3.97
N ASP A 42 -7.57 -3.74 -3.99
CA ASP A 42 -8.68 -4.40 -4.64
C ASP A 42 -10.02 -3.88 -4.09
N ALA A 43 -10.98 -3.67 -4.99
CA ALA A 43 -12.29 -3.14 -4.63
C ALA A 43 -12.99 -4.01 -3.57
N SER A 44 -12.79 -5.32 -3.57
CA SER A 44 -13.34 -6.22 -2.56
C SER A 44 -12.78 -5.95 -1.15
N VAL A 45 -11.49 -5.64 -1.04
CA VAL A 45 -10.81 -5.32 0.23
C VAL A 45 -11.28 -3.97 0.76
N ALA A 46 -11.34 -2.97 -0.13
CA ALA A 46 -11.84 -1.64 0.21
C ALA A 46 -13.33 -1.68 0.63
N ASN A 47 -14.17 -2.42 -0.10
CA ASN A 47 -15.60 -2.58 0.22
C ASN A 47 -15.83 -3.38 1.51
N ALA A 48 -14.89 -4.24 1.90
CA ALA A 48 -14.89 -4.90 3.20
C ALA A 48 -14.49 -3.96 4.36
N GLY A 49 -14.21 -2.69 4.07
CA GLY A 49 -13.95 -1.63 5.06
C GLY A 49 -12.48 -1.49 5.46
N TRP A 50 -11.55 -2.20 4.82
CA TRP A 50 -10.13 -2.09 5.16
C TRP A 50 -9.51 -0.80 4.62
N VAL A 51 -8.80 -0.11 5.50
CA VAL A 51 -8.01 1.09 5.21
C VAL A 51 -6.60 0.88 5.73
N LEU A 52 -5.60 1.06 4.88
CA LEU A 52 -4.19 1.02 5.27
C LEU A 52 -3.82 2.34 5.92
N THR A 53 -3.50 2.30 7.21
CA THR A 53 -3.30 3.50 8.04
C THR A 53 -1.84 3.91 8.19
N GLY A 54 -0.91 2.99 7.94
CA GLY A 54 0.51 3.28 7.87
C GLY A 54 1.32 2.12 7.34
N ALA A 55 2.32 2.40 6.52
CA ALA A 55 3.32 1.43 6.10
C ALA A 55 4.55 1.51 7.02
N ASN A 56 4.95 0.37 7.56
CA ASN A 56 6.01 0.23 8.56
C ASN A 56 7.31 -0.34 7.98
N GLY A 57 7.28 -0.86 6.74
CA GLY A 57 8.47 -1.41 6.12
C GLY A 57 8.24 -1.79 4.67
N ILE A 58 9.33 -1.78 3.90
CA ILE A 58 9.39 -2.24 2.51
C ILE A 58 10.67 -3.05 2.32
N ASN A 59 10.65 -4.08 1.47
CA ASN A 59 11.85 -4.81 1.05
C ASN A 59 12.16 -4.58 -0.44
N ASP A 60 13.29 -5.13 -0.92
CA ASP A 60 13.74 -4.97 -2.32
C ASP A 60 12.86 -5.66 -3.36
N LYS A 61 11.98 -6.57 -2.92
CA LYS A 61 10.95 -7.14 -3.79
C LYS A 61 9.70 -6.25 -3.90
N GLY A 62 9.72 -5.07 -3.29
CA GLY A 62 8.59 -4.16 -3.23
C GLY A 62 7.47 -4.62 -2.30
N TRP A 63 7.71 -5.58 -1.41
CA TRP A 63 6.71 -6.01 -0.45
C TRP A 63 6.61 -5.00 0.67
N ILE A 64 5.38 -4.60 1.01
CA ILE A 64 5.11 -3.58 2.02
C ILE A 64 4.33 -4.21 3.16
N VAL A 65 4.76 -3.96 4.39
CA VAL A 65 4.04 -4.33 5.61
C VAL A 65 3.61 -3.10 6.38
N GLY A 66 2.50 -3.19 7.11
CA GLY A 66 1.97 -2.05 7.84
C GLY A 66 0.74 -2.38 8.66
N ASN A 67 0.09 -1.32 9.15
CA ASN A 67 -1.16 -1.39 9.89
C ASN A 67 -2.33 -1.09 8.97
N ALA A 68 -3.40 -1.85 9.13
CA ALA A 68 -4.69 -1.64 8.50
C ALA A 68 -5.77 -1.59 9.58
N TYR A 69 -6.75 -0.73 9.37
CA TYR A 69 -7.92 -0.58 10.21
C TYR A 69 -9.16 -0.94 9.41
N ASN A 70 -10.04 -1.76 9.99
CA ASN A 70 -11.33 -2.07 9.40
C ASN A 70 -12.40 -1.10 9.94
N SER A 71 -12.95 -0.25 9.08
CA SER A 71 -13.92 0.77 9.46
C SER A 71 -15.31 0.22 9.83
N ILE A 72 -15.62 -1.03 9.46
CA ILE A 72 -16.91 -1.68 9.73
C ILE A 72 -16.86 -2.42 11.06
N SER A 73 -15.80 -3.18 11.30
CA SER A 73 -15.64 -4.02 12.50
C SER A 73 -14.81 -3.36 13.61
N HIS A 74 -14.18 -2.22 13.32
CA HIS A 74 -13.36 -1.45 14.26
C HIS A 74 -12.15 -2.21 14.81
N VAL A 75 -11.57 -3.10 14.01
CA VAL A 75 -10.37 -3.88 14.38
C VAL A 75 -9.14 -3.40 13.61
N GLU A 76 -7.98 -3.57 14.22
CA GLU A 76 -6.67 -3.31 13.61
C GLU A 76 -5.94 -4.61 13.31
N HIS A 77 -5.41 -4.73 12.09
CA HIS A 77 -4.67 -5.89 11.63
C HIS A 77 -3.39 -5.45 10.92
N ALA A 78 -2.38 -6.30 10.93
CA ALA A 78 -1.24 -6.14 10.03
C ALA A 78 -1.64 -6.50 8.60
N PHE A 79 -1.05 -5.83 7.61
CA PHE A 79 -1.17 -6.22 6.20
C PHE A 79 0.19 -6.58 5.61
N LEU A 80 0.14 -7.35 4.52
CA LEU A 80 1.22 -7.55 3.57
C LEU A 80 0.68 -7.21 2.18
N MET A 81 1.29 -6.25 1.51
CA MET A 81 1.03 -5.92 0.12
C MET A 81 2.19 -6.42 -0.73
N THR A 82 1.88 -7.12 -1.82
CA THR A 82 2.85 -7.63 -2.78
C THR A 82 2.60 -7.00 -4.15
N PRO A 83 3.63 -6.62 -4.91
CA PRO A 83 3.45 -6.21 -6.29
C PRO A 83 2.77 -7.32 -7.09
N VAL A 84 1.72 -6.97 -7.83
CA VAL A 84 1.18 -7.83 -8.88
C VAL A 84 2.04 -7.66 -10.12
N PRO A 85 2.49 -8.74 -10.78
CA PRO A 85 3.17 -8.62 -12.07
C PRO A 85 2.22 -7.95 -13.07
N GLU A 86 2.76 -7.06 -13.91
CA GLU A 86 1.92 -6.38 -14.88
C GLU A 86 1.31 -7.41 -15.86
N PRO A 87 0.05 -7.22 -16.31
CA PRO A 87 -0.62 -8.15 -17.22
C PRO A 87 0.21 -8.53 -18.46
N GLU A 88 1.05 -7.63 -18.96
CA GLU A 88 1.95 -7.90 -20.10
C GLU A 88 3.03 -8.92 -19.76
N THR A 89 3.49 -8.98 -18.50
CA THR A 89 4.42 -10.01 -18.03
C THR A 89 3.77 -11.40 -18.06
N TYR A 90 2.47 -11.48 -17.75
CA TYR A 90 1.71 -12.73 -17.88
C TYR A 90 1.39 -13.08 -19.34
N ALA A 91 1.14 -12.10 -20.19
CA ALA A 91 0.92 -12.31 -21.62
C ALA A 91 2.15 -12.89 -22.34
N LEU A 92 3.36 -12.57 -21.86
CA LEU A 92 4.63 -13.11 -22.37
C LEU A 92 5.00 -14.50 -21.82
N LEU A 93 4.31 -14.99 -20.77
CA LEU A 93 4.58 -16.27 -20.11
C LEU A 93 3.65 -17.42 -20.54
N LEU A 94 2.62 -17.14 -21.34
CA LEU A 94 1.79 -18.18 -21.95
C LEU A 94 2.49 -18.72 -23.21
N PRO A 95 2.82 -20.03 -23.29
CA PRO A 95 3.20 -20.62 -24.56
C PRO A 95 1.97 -20.57 -25.47
N GLY A 96 2.15 -20.01 -26.67
CA GLY A 96 1.15 -20.08 -27.74
C GLY A 96 0.89 -21.51 -28.20
#